data_AF-A0A960D8U6-F1
#
_entry.id   AF-A0A960D8U6-F1
#
_cell.length_a   1.000
_cell.length_b   1.000
_cell.length_c   1.000
_cell.angle_alpha   90.00
_cell.angle_beta   90.00
_cell.angle_gamma   90.00
#
_symmetry.space_group_name_H-M   'P 1'
#
loop_
_entity.id
_entity.type
_entity.pdbx_description
1 polymer ?
#
loop_
_entity_poly.entity_id
_entity_poly.type
_entity_poly.pdbx_seq_one_letter_code
_entity_poly.pdbx_strand_id
1 'polypeptide(L)'
;MILQMKNLAKTRDDLREKNLFEGEGIRPTEDLGKPTDEEKRARTPDGRFNDLDEPWMGAKASGFGRNVPLAKTVTDTKRLLEPDPRVISRRLMARDEFKPAGIINALAAAWLQFENHNWFFHGDGVADKTIDIKLREGDDFPEDPMRIRCTIPLHGE
;
A
#
# COMPACT_ATOMS: atom_id res chain seq x y z
N MET A 1 -15.40 9.81 -27.95
CA MET A 1 -15.93 9.15 -26.73
C MET A 1 -16.05 7.63 -26.85
N ILE A 2 -16.85 7.06 -27.78
CA ILE A 2 -17.05 5.59 -27.87
C ILE A 2 -15.74 4.79 -28.07
N LEU A 3 -14.87 5.24 -28.98
CA LEU A 3 -13.57 4.57 -29.22
C LEU A 3 -12.66 4.62 -27.99
N GLN A 4 -12.66 5.74 -27.24
CA GLN A 4 -11.88 5.88 -26.01
C GLN A 4 -12.39 4.94 -24.91
N MET A 5 -13.71 4.81 -24.75
CA MET A 5 -14.30 3.87 -23.80
C MET A 5 -13.98 2.42 -24.16
N LYS A 6 -14.03 2.06 -25.45
CA LYS A 6 -13.62 0.73 -25.92
C LYS A 6 -12.15 0.44 -25.61
N ASN A 7 -11.28 1.41 -25.81
CA ASN A 7 -9.86 1.27 -25.49
C ASN A 7 -9.65 1.05 -23.98
N LEU A 8 -10.30 1.86 -23.12
CA LEU A 8 -10.20 1.69 -21.67
C LEU A 8 -10.74 0.33 -21.20
N ALA A 9 -11.86 -0.13 -21.77
CA ALA A 9 -12.41 -1.44 -21.47
C ALA A 9 -11.42 -2.56 -21.82
N LYS A 10 -10.82 -2.52 -23.02
CA LYS A 10 -9.80 -3.48 -23.44
C LYS A 10 -8.59 -3.44 -22.52
N THR A 11 -8.07 -2.25 -22.20
CA THR A 11 -6.93 -2.10 -21.29
C THR A 11 -7.24 -2.68 -19.91
N ARG A 12 -8.45 -2.44 -19.37
CA ARG A 12 -8.87 -3.03 -18.09
C ARG A 12 -8.88 -4.55 -18.15
N ASP A 13 -9.40 -5.12 -19.23
CA ASP A 13 -9.48 -6.58 -19.37
C ASP A 13 -8.07 -7.20 -19.49
N ASP A 14 -7.17 -6.55 -20.25
CA ASP A 14 -5.75 -6.92 -20.32
C ASP A 14 -5.06 -6.85 -18.93
N LEU A 15 -5.32 -5.79 -18.16
CA LEU A 15 -4.76 -5.64 -16.81
C LEU A 15 -5.32 -6.67 -15.83
N ARG A 16 -6.60 -7.03 -15.92
CA ARG A 16 -7.18 -8.08 -15.08
C ARG A 16 -6.56 -9.45 -15.36
N GLU A 17 -6.33 -9.75 -16.64
CA GLU A 17 -5.72 -11.01 -17.06
C GLU A 17 -4.24 -11.11 -16.68
N LYS A 18 -3.49 -10.00 -16.77
CA LYS A 18 -2.01 -10.03 -16.75
C LYS A 18 -1.37 -9.33 -15.56
N ASN A 19 -2.14 -8.66 -14.71
CA ASN A 19 -1.63 -7.80 -13.64
C ASN A 19 -2.32 -8.05 -12.28
N LEU A 20 -2.79 -9.26 -12.02
CA LEU A 20 -3.27 -9.67 -10.70
C LEU A 20 -2.46 -10.87 -10.23
N PHE A 21 -1.55 -10.65 -9.28
CA PHE A 21 -0.69 -11.67 -8.70
C PHE A 21 -0.90 -11.75 -7.20
N GLU A 22 -1.14 -12.95 -6.70
CA GLU A 22 -1.27 -13.24 -5.28
C GLU A 22 -0.01 -13.95 -4.77
N GLY A 23 0.54 -13.46 -3.65
CA GLY A 23 1.67 -14.10 -2.98
C GLY A 23 1.25 -15.33 -2.19
N GLU A 24 2.17 -16.27 -2.00
CA GLU A 24 1.92 -17.43 -1.14
C GLU A 24 1.75 -17.00 0.33
N GLY A 25 0.74 -17.55 0.99
CA GLY A 25 0.48 -17.33 2.42
C GLY A 25 0.16 -15.89 2.78
N ILE A 26 -0.37 -15.09 1.84
CA ILE A 26 -0.78 -13.71 2.15
C ILE A 26 -2.02 -13.65 3.06
N ARG A 27 -2.77 -14.74 3.20
CA ARG A 27 -3.99 -14.78 4.02
C ARG A 27 -3.76 -15.64 5.27
N PRO A 28 -4.41 -15.33 6.40
CA PRO A 28 -4.44 -16.23 7.54
C PRO A 28 -4.99 -17.62 7.15
N THR A 29 -4.50 -18.66 7.82
CA THR A 29 -4.85 -20.05 7.53
C THR A 29 -5.90 -20.63 8.49
N GLU A 30 -6.38 -19.83 9.44
CA GLU A 30 -7.40 -20.25 10.39
C GLU A 30 -8.73 -20.52 9.65
N ASP A 31 -9.33 -21.68 9.91
CA ASP A 31 -10.65 -22.03 9.39
C ASP A 31 -11.73 -21.28 10.19
N LEU A 32 -12.39 -20.33 9.53
CA LEU A 32 -13.46 -19.53 10.10
C LEU A 32 -14.81 -20.27 10.12
N GLY A 33 -14.90 -21.45 9.50
CA GLY A 33 -16.13 -22.21 9.38
C GLY A 33 -17.15 -21.56 8.43
N LYS A 34 -18.43 -21.84 8.67
CA LYS A 34 -19.52 -21.34 7.82
C LYS A 34 -19.97 -19.95 8.28
N PRO A 35 -20.27 -19.03 7.36
CA PRO A 35 -20.81 -17.73 7.71
C PRO A 35 -22.19 -17.88 8.36
N THR A 36 -22.41 -17.12 9.41
CA THR A 36 -23.71 -16.85 10.00
C THR A 36 -24.62 -16.14 9.00
N ASP A 37 -25.91 -16.09 9.31
CA ASP A 37 -26.88 -15.41 8.46
C ASP A 37 -26.71 -13.88 8.46
N GLU A 38 -26.10 -13.31 9.51
CA GLU A 38 -25.78 -11.89 9.57
C GLU A 38 -24.59 -11.55 8.67
N GLU A 39 -23.53 -12.35 8.70
CA GLU A 39 -22.33 -12.18 7.87
C GLU A 39 -22.63 -12.25 6.37
N LYS A 40 -23.64 -13.03 5.97
CA LYS A 40 -24.12 -13.08 4.57
C LYS A 40 -24.87 -11.82 4.13
N ARG A 41 -25.36 -11.01 5.07
CA ARG A 41 -26.25 -9.86 4.78
C ARG A 41 -25.62 -8.51 5.10
N ALA A 42 -24.58 -8.47 5.93
CA ALA A 42 -23.96 -7.26 6.43
C ALA A 42 -22.43 -7.33 6.35
N ARG A 43 -21.79 -6.16 6.29
CA ARG A 43 -20.33 -6.08 6.38
C ARG A 43 -19.89 -6.37 7.80
N THR A 44 -18.94 -7.28 7.94
CA THR A 44 -18.26 -7.53 9.20
C THR A 44 -17.27 -6.40 9.52
N PRO A 45 -17.06 -6.07 10.80
CA PRO A 45 -16.11 -5.01 11.19
C PRO A 45 -14.66 -5.26 10.76
N ASP A 46 -14.27 -6.52 10.57
CA ASP A 46 -12.93 -6.93 10.15
C ASP A 46 -12.85 -7.36 8.68
N GLY A 47 -13.96 -7.29 7.94
CA GLY A 47 -14.03 -7.56 6.51
C GLY A 47 -14.10 -9.04 6.12
N ARG A 48 -14.20 -9.97 7.07
CA ARG A 48 -14.39 -11.41 6.81
C ARG A 48 -15.73 -11.72 6.13
N PHE A 49 -15.78 -12.84 5.43
CA PHE A 49 -16.98 -13.37 4.75
C PHE A 49 -17.59 -12.45 3.68
N ASN A 50 -16.80 -11.52 3.13
CA ASN A 50 -17.22 -10.73 1.98
C ASN A 50 -17.22 -11.57 0.69
N ASP A 51 -16.18 -12.39 0.53
CA ASP A 51 -16.22 -13.56 -0.35
C ASP A 51 -16.58 -14.80 0.49
N LEU A 52 -17.62 -15.53 0.07
CA LEU A 52 -18.13 -16.67 0.84
C LEU A 52 -17.31 -17.95 0.60
N ASP A 53 -16.62 -18.03 -0.54
CA ASP A 53 -15.73 -19.15 -0.86
C ASP A 53 -14.34 -18.91 -0.27
N GLU A 54 -13.96 -17.63 -0.10
CA GLU A 54 -12.67 -17.21 0.47
C GLU A 54 -12.87 -16.23 1.64
N PRO A 55 -13.24 -16.72 2.85
CA PRO A 55 -13.65 -15.87 3.98
C PRO A 55 -12.66 -14.78 4.40
N TRP A 56 -11.36 -14.98 4.15
CA TRP A 56 -10.30 -14.01 4.45
C TRP A 56 -10.08 -12.94 3.37
N MET A 57 -10.76 -13.04 2.22
CA MET A 57 -10.54 -12.14 1.10
C MET A 57 -10.93 -10.70 1.44
N GLY A 58 -9.94 -9.81 1.49
CA GLY A 58 -10.12 -8.39 1.83
C GLY A 58 -10.30 -8.12 3.32
N ALA A 59 -10.17 -9.13 4.17
CA ALA A 59 -10.23 -8.96 5.61
C ALA A 59 -8.96 -8.29 6.17
N LYS A 60 -9.09 -7.70 7.37
CA LYS A 60 -7.94 -7.21 8.15
C LYS A 60 -6.89 -8.31 8.31
N ALA A 61 -5.62 -7.92 8.32
CA ALA A 61 -4.46 -8.81 8.47
C ALA A 61 -4.30 -9.83 7.32
N SER A 62 -4.95 -9.57 6.18
CA SER A 62 -4.54 -10.15 4.89
C SER A 62 -3.43 -9.29 4.26
N GLY A 63 -2.54 -9.95 3.54
CA GLY A 63 -1.42 -9.35 2.83
C GLY A 63 -1.84 -8.71 1.52
N PHE A 64 -0.99 -7.82 1.03
CA PHE A 64 -1.23 -7.10 -0.22
C PHE A 64 -0.85 -7.93 -1.45
N GLY A 65 -1.77 -8.08 -2.39
CA GLY A 65 -1.48 -8.57 -3.75
C GLY A 65 -0.50 -7.66 -4.50
N ARG A 66 -0.17 -8.04 -5.74
CA ARG A 66 0.74 -7.29 -6.62
C ARG A 66 0.16 -7.15 -8.02
N ASN A 67 0.42 -6.00 -8.64
CA ASN A 67 0.05 -5.76 -10.04
C ASN A 67 1.16 -6.09 -11.06
N VAL A 68 2.27 -6.64 -10.58
CA VAL A 68 3.41 -7.09 -11.38
C VAL A 68 3.84 -8.47 -10.87
N PRO A 69 4.52 -9.29 -11.70
CA PRO A 69 4.96 -10.62 -11.29
C PRO A 69 5.80 -10.58 -10.00
N LEU A 70 5.55 -11.51 -9.07
CA LEU A 70 6.20 -11.55 -7.75
C LEU A 70 7.73 -11.59 -7.82
N ALA A 71 8.29 -12.27 -8.83
CA ALA A 71 9.73 -12.30 -9.05
C ALA A 71 10.35 -10.92 -9.32
N LYS A 72 9.53 -9.91 -9.68
CA LYS A 72 9.92 -8.51 -9.87
C LYS A 72 9.62 -7.62 -8.67
N THR A 73 9.10 -8.17 -7.57
CA THR A 73 8.77 -7.41 -6.35
C THR A 73 9.76 -7.68 -5.22
N VAL A 74 10.92 -8.26 -5.53
CA VAL A 74 12.00 -8.49 -4.58
C VAL A 74 12.70 -7.17 -4.30
N THR A 75 12.78 -6.79 -3.02
CA THR A 75 13.46 -5.56 -2.58
C THR A 75 14.97 -5.72 -2.70
N ASP A 76 15.63 -4.78 -3.37
CA ASP A 76 17.09 -4.66 -3.35
C ASP A 76 17.54 -3.97 -2.05
N THR A 77 17.66 -4.77 -0.98
CA THR A 77 18.03 -4.26 0.36
C THR A 77 19.44 -3.70 0.41
N LYS A 78 20.35 -4.14 -0.48
CA LYS A 78 21.74 -3.68 -0.53
C LYS A 78 21.85 -2.27 -1.08
N ARG A 79 20.95 -1.89 -2.00
CA ARG A 79 20.93 -0.58 -2.66
C ARG A 79 19.80 0.31 -2.18
N LEU A 80 19.16 -0.03 -1.06
CA LEU A 80 18.00 0.68 -0.53
C LEU A 80 18.27 2.18 -0.30
N LEU A 81 19.50 2.53 0.09
CA LEU A 81 19.95 3.91 0.35
C LEU A 81 20.76 4.51 -0.81
N GLU A 82 20.75 3.89 -1.98
CA GLU A 82 21.52 4.31 -3.15
C GLU A 82 20.63 4.48 -4.40
N PRO A 83 20.32 5.73 -4.81
CA PRO A 83 20.80 7.00 -4.26
C PRO A 83 20.17 7.36 -2.90
N ASP A 84 20.84 8.25 -2.16
CA ASP A 84 20.40 8.69 -0.83
C ASP A 84 18.94 9.23 -0.88
N PRO A 85 18.00 8.61 -0.15
CA PRO A 85 16.59 9.02 -0.16
C PRO A 85 16.37 10.42 0.40
N ARG A 86 17.22 10.91 1.34
CA ARG A 86 17.13 12.29 1.84
C ARG A 86 17.58 13.29 0.77
N VAL A 87 18.56 12.93 -0.07
CA VAL A 87 18.93 13.76 -1.23
C VAL A 87 17.79 13.83 -2.25
N ILE A 88 17.14 12.70 -2.56
CA ILE A 88 15.95 12.68 -3.44
C ILE A 88 14.85 13.57 -2.87
N SER A 89 14.51 13.38 -1.59
CA SER A 89 13.48 14.16 -0.89
C SER A 89 13.73 15.67 -1.03
N ARG A 90 14.95 16.13 -0.73
CA ARG A 90 15.28 17.55 -0.76
C ARG A 90 15.41 18.14 -2.17
N ARG A 91 15.87 17.37 -3.16
CA ARG A 91 16.13 17.90 -4.51
C ARG A 91 14.95 17.77 -5.47
N LEU A 92 14.13 16.73 -5.30
CA LEU A 92 13.08 16.38 -6.27
C LEU A 92 11.67 16.51 -5.69
N MET A 93 11.50 16.45 -4.37
CA MET A 93 10.16 16.39 -3.74
C MET A 93 9.84 17.62 -2.87
N ALA A 94 10.86 18.24 -2.27
CA ALA A 94 10.69 19.44 -1.48
C ALA A 94 10.03 20.54 -2.32
N ARG A 95 9.05 21.19 -1.71
CA ARG A 95 8.25 22.21 -2.38
C ARG A 95 8.82 23.58 -2.05
N ASP A 96 9.24 24.30 -3.09
CA ASP A 96 9.70 25.69 -2.94
C ASP A 96 8.52 26.68 -2.88
N GLU A 97 7.48 26.43 -3.68
CA GLU A 97 6.27 27.26 -3.75
C GLU A 97 5.00 26.42 -3.86
N PHE A 98 3.87 26.98 -3.43
CA PHE A 98 2.58 26.32 -3.58
C PHE A 98 2.14 26.27 -5.05
N LYS A 99 1.86 25.06 -5.55
CA LYS A 99 1.35 24.83 -6.92
C LYS A 99 -0.15 24.49 -6.86
N PRO A 100 -1.05 25.41 -7.24
CA PRO A 100 -2.48 25.16 -7.16
C PRO A 100 -2.95 24.16 -8.22
N ALA A 101 -3.85 23.24 -7.83
CA ALA A 101 -4.57 22.38 -8.75
C ALA A 101 -5.96 22.98 -9.04
N GLY A 102 -6.10 23.78 -10.11
CA GLY A 102 -7.30 24.58 -10.38
C GLY A 102 -8.60 23.80 -10.66
N ILE A 103 -8.54 22.47 -10.71
CA ILE A 103 -9.69 21.58 -10.96
C ILE A 103 -10.24 20.92 -9.70
N ILE A 104 -9.56 21.04 -8.56
CA ILE A 104 -9.93 20.43 -7.28
C ILE A 104 -9.73 21.40 -6.12
N ASN A 105 -10.42 21.15 -5.01
CA ASN A 105 -10.29 21.94 -3.79
C ASN A 105 -9.64 21.10 -2.66
N ALA A 106 -9.38 21.74 -1.52
CA ALA A 106 -8.78 21.06 -0.37
C ALA A 106 -9.64 19.92 0.21
N LEU A 107 -10.98 19.97 0.04
CA LEU A 107 -11.85 18.88 0.47
C LEU A 107 -11.61 17.60 -0.32
N ALA A 108 -11.28 17.71 -1.62
CA ALA A 108 -10.89 16.55 -2.41
C ALA A 108 -9.61 15.89 -1.87
N ALA A 109 -8.65 16.67 -1.38
CA ALA A 109 -7.44 16.13 -0.74
C ALA A 109 -7.76 15.42 0.59
N ALA A 110 -8.61 16.03 1.43
CA ALA A 110 -9.05 15.42 2.69
C ALA A 110 -9.85 14.12 2.45
N TRP A 111 -10.71 14.11 1.43
CA TRP A 111 -11.45 12.93 1.03
C TRP A 111 -10.52 11.78 0.59
N LEU A 112 -9.52 12.06 -0.25
CA LEU A 112 -8.55 11.04 -0.66
C LEU A 112 -7.76 10.46 0.53
N GLN A 113 -7.43 11.28 1.52
CA GLN A 113 -6.79 10.79 2.74
C GLN A 113 -7.77 9.93 3.58
N PHE A 114 -9.04 10.34 3.68
CA PHE A 114 -10.08 9.56 4.34
C PHE A 114 -10.28 8.18 3.68
N GLU A 115 -10.28 8.12 2.35
CA GLU A 115 -10.32 6.86 1.60
C GLU A 115 -9.10 5.98 1.88
N ASN A 116 -7.88 6.54 1.92
CA ASN A 116 -6.68 5.79 2.26
C ASN A 116 -6.76 5.17 3.67
N HIS A 117 -7.35 5.89 4.64
CA HIS A 117 -7.59 5.36 5.99
C HIS A 117 -8.58 4.17 6.00
N ASN A 118 -9.42 4.06 4.98
CA ASN A 118 -10.36 2.95 4.82
C ASN A 118 -9.75 1.78 4.01
N TRP A 119 -8.85 2.05 3.05
CA TRP A 119 -8.39 1.04 2.10
C TRP A 119 -7.19 0.21 2.57
N PHE A 120 -6.13 0.84 3.08
CA PHE A 120 -4.91 0.10 3.39
C PHE A 120 -4.00 0.78 4.42
N PHE A 121 -3.31 -0.06 5.19
CA PHE A 121 -2.26 0.35 6.11
C PHE A 121 -1.22 -0.78 6.23
N HIS A 122 0.07 -0.45 6.15
CA HIS A 122 1.16 -1.43 6.27
C HIS A 122 1.51 -1.76 7.73
N GLY A 123 0.76 -1.22 8.70
CA GLY A 123 1.06 -1.31 10.12
C GLY A 123 2.08 -0.29 10.58
N ASP A 124 2.35 -0.26 11.89
CA ASP A 124 3.29 0.69 12.53
C ASP A 124 4.77 0.33 12.31
N GLY A 125 5.03 -0.72 11.52
CA GLY A 125 6.35 -1.31 11.34
C GLY A 125 6.84 -2.09 12.57
N VAL A 126 8.04 -2.66 12.46
CA VAL A 126 8.69 -3.38 13.57
C VAL A 126 9.42 -2.36 14.45
N ALA A 127 9.02 -2.23 15.71
CA ALA A 127 9.46 -1.16 16.61
C ALA A 127 10.99 -1.04 16.72
N ASP A 128 11.68 -2.17 16.78
CA ASP A 128 13.12 -2.25 17.02
C ASP A 128 13.95 -2.44 15.74
N LYS A 129 13.30 -2.45 14.56
CA LYS A 129 13.98 -2.54 13.26
C LYS A 129 13.78 -1.26 12.48
N THR A 130 14.85 -0.47 12.38
CA THR A 130 14.84 0.80 11.64
C THR A 130 15.81 0.76 10.45
N ILE A 131 15.45 1.52 9.43
CA ILE A 131 16.33 1.97 8.36
C ILE A 131 16.84 3.33 8.81
N ASP A 132 18.14 3.40 9.06
CA ASP A 132 18.82 4.61 9.51
C ASP A 132 19.36 5.37 8.29
N ILE A 133 18.84 6.58 8.08
CA ILE A 133 19.24 7.46 6.98
C ILE A 133 20.10 8.56 7.57
N LYS A 134 21.40 8.49 7.29
CA LYS A 134 22.37 9.49 7.74
C LYS A 134 22.02 10.85 7.14
N LEU A 135 21.98 11.88 7.99
CA LEU A 135 21.77 13.24 7.53
C LEU A 135 23.08 13.92 7.14
N ARG A 136 22.96 14.91 6.27
CA ARG A 136 24.08 15.81 5.98
C ARG A 136 24.20 16.85 7.10
N GLU A 137 25.36 17.47 7.19
CA GLU A 137 25.55 18.63 8.07
C GLU A 137 24.55 19.75 7.72
N GLY A 138 23.92 20.32 8.76
CA GLY A 138 22.94 21.39 8.63
C GLY A 138 21.59 20.96 8.05
N ASP A 139 21.28 19.66 7.99
CA ASP A 139 19.93 19.18 7.69
C ASP A 139 18.98 19.53 8.85
N ASP A 140 17.76 19.96 8.54
CA ASP A 140 16.78 20.48 9.50
C ASP A 140 15.84 19.41 10.07
N PHE A 141 16.07 18.15 9.72
CA PHE A 141 15.26 17.06 10.22
C PHE A 141 15.46 16.89 11.74
N PRO A 142 14.39 16.63 12.54
CA PRO A 142 14.47 16.70 14.01
C PRO A 142 15.39 15.68 14.70
N GLU A 143 15.75 14.59 14.03
CA GLU A 143 16.52 13.47 14.58
C GLU A 143 17.64 13.04 13.61
N ASP A 144 18.86 12.88 14.11
CA ASP A 144 20.02 12.37 13.33
C ASP A 144 20.60 11.10 13.97
N PRO A 145 20.62 9.95 13.28
CA PRO A 145 20.09 9.71 11.93
C PRO A 145 18.56 9.77 11.89
N MET A 146 18.00 10.04 10.71
CA MET A 146 16.57 9.88 10.48
C MET A 146 16.22 8.38 10.53
N ARG A 147 15.43 7.97 11.52
CA ARG A 147 15.06 6.56 11.76
C ARG A 147 13.66 6.27 11.25
N ILE A 148 13.54 5.33 10.32
CA ILE A 148 12.26 4.89 9.76
C ILE A 148 12.06 3.40 10.06
N ARG A 149 10.94 3.00 10.65
CA ARG A 149 10.68 1.59 10.94
C ARG A 149 10.53 0.77 9.66
N CYS A 150 11.09 -0.44 9.68
CA CYS A 150 10.87 -1.43 8.63
C CYS A 150 9.39 -1.85 8.59
N THR A 151 8.85 -2.09 7.40
CA THR A 151 7.49 -2.61 7.24
C THR A 151 7.34 -3.98 7.89
N ILE A 152 6.12 -4.33 8.31
CA ILE A 152 5.84 -5.64 8.90
C ILE A 152 6.05 -6.73 7.82
N PRO A 153 6.91 -7.73 8.06
CA PRO A 153 7.09 -8.82 7.12
C PRO A 153 5.85 -9.71 7.09
N LEU A 154 5.53 -10.25 5.91
CA LEU A 154 4.38 -11.14 5.73
C LEU A 154 4.60 -12.50 6.44
N HIS A 155 5.81 -13.02 6.33
CA HIS A 155 6.30 -14.22 7.00
C HIS A 155 7.43 -13.76 7.90
N GLY A 156 7.26 -13.85 9.22
CA GLY A 156 8.11 -13.20 10.21
C GLY A 156 9.61 -13.40 9.99
N GLU A 157 10.26 -12.42 9.36
CA GLU A 157 11.70 -12.14 9.39
C GLU A 157 11.94 -10.63 9.35
#